data_AF-A0A537NPT8-F1
#
_entry.id   AF-A0A537NPT8-F1
#
_cell.length_a   1.000
_cell.length_b   1.000
_cell.length_c   1.000
_cell.angle_alpha   90.00
_cell.angle_beta   90.00
_cell.angle_gamma   90.00
#
_symmetry.space_group_name_H-M   'P 1'
#
loop_
_entity.id
_entity.type
_entity.pdbx_description
1 polymer ?
#
loop_
_entity_poly.entity_id
_entity_poly.type
_entity_poly.pdbx_seq_one_letter_code
_entity_poly.pdbx_strand_id
1 'polypeptide(L)'
;MIEPDFTQLLSMLISNAALLASVLAILIASAVYALCIISAHRTNAQFSLGRLEEFELERAILLYQKALDRLQHILHEGQQIQAGLLARYRYRKQIGRKFAAELHDLRSYQAHLRSMIVRLRSGPVQRFKSWLHLDSACFALSRSLTLCLLVLGMLGVCSYLADQPDLLGQRVFEGETITAALATWFAWPPADGRMLDTSSLGGVLLAVATPILYSYRRAKLHLMHRQQFRALKKFAAADPDRLIHQAPPLAAGMPEDPLESAPDIPDERSWFSILGVARSASTDEIKQAYKARVKQNHPDRVGEMSPLFRELAEAETKKINAAYEQAMSLQRA
;
A
#
# COMPACT_ATOMS: atom_id res chain seq x y z
N MET A 1 32.31 -39.72 -41.88
CA MET A 1 31.80 -38.78 -40.86
C MET A 1 31.74 -37.43 -41.53
N ILE A 2 30.54 -36.94 -41.84
CA ILE A 2 30.35 -35.65 -42.51
C ILE A 2 30.23 -34.62 -41.39
N GLU A 3 31.15 -33.66 -41.31
CA GLU A 3 31.04 -32.55 -40.36
C GLU A 3 29.77 -31.74 -40.66
N PRO A 4 28.96 -31.41 -39.64
CA PRO A 4 27.78 -30.58 -39.84
C PRO A 4 28.20 -29.19 -40.32
N ASP A 5 27.52 -28.69 -41.35
CA ASP A 5 27.77 -27.39 -41.95
C ASP A 5 27.56 -26.27 -40.90
N PHE A 6 28.44 -25.25 -40.86
CA PHE A 6 28.44 -24.20 -39.84
C PHE A 6 27.07 -23.48 -39.75
N THR A 7 26.38 -23.38 -40.87
CA THR A 7 25.02 -22.84 -41.00
C THR A 7 23.98 -23.64 -40.22
N GLN A 8 24.10 -24.97 -40.22
CA GLN A 8 23.20 -25.87 -39.49
C GLN A 8 23.42 -25.74 -37.98
N LEU A 9 24.68 -25.70 -37.54
CA LEU A 9 25.02 -25.47 -36.13
C LEU A 9 24.50 -24.12 -35.62
N LEU A 10 24.64 -23.06 -36.42
CA LEU A 10 24.12 -21.73 -36.07
C LEU A 10 22.59 -21.74 -35.93
N SER A 11 21.87 -22.38 -36.86
CA SER A 11 20.40 -22.48 -36.81
C SER A 11 19.91 -23.27 -35.58
N MET A 12 20.58 -24.37 -35.22
CA MET A 12 20.24 -25.15 -34.03
C MET A 12 20.49 -24.38 -32.73
N LEU A 13 21.59 -23.61 -32.65
CA LEU A 13 21.88 -22.75 -31.50
C LEU A 13 20.81 -21.67 -31.32
N ILE A 14 20.42 -20.99 -32.40
CA ILE A 14 19.37 -19.97 -32.37
C ILE A 14 18.02 -20.58 -31.98
N SER A 15 17.71 -21.78 -32.49
CA SER A 15 16.50 -22.56 -32.16
C SER A 15 16.39 -22.85 -30.67
N ASN A 16 17.43 -23.47 -30.12
CA ASN A 16 17.47 -23.82 -28.71
C ASN A 16 17.41 -22.59 -27.81
N ALA A 17 18.07 -21.48 -28.21
CA ALA A 17 18.01 -20.23 -27.49
C ALA A 17 16.60 -19.62 -27.45
N ALA A 18 15.89 -19.61 -28.58
CA ALA A 18 14.52 -19.08 -28.68
C ALA A 18 13.52 -19.89 -27.85
N LEU A 19 13.66 -21.22 -27.85
CA LEU A 19 12.81 -22.11 -27.07
C LEU A 19 13.05 -21.95 -25.57
N LEU A 20 14.32 -21.91 -25.14
CA LEU A 20 14.68 -21.64 -23.75
C LEU A 20 14.18 -20.26 -23.29
N ALA A 21 14.29 -19.23 -24.12
CA ALA A 21 13.77 -17.90 -23.81
C ALA A 21 12.24 -17.89 -23.63
N SER A 22 11.52 -18.64 -24.45
CA SER A 22 10.05 -18.73 -24.39
C SER A 22 9.58 -19.48 -23.15
N VAL A 23 10.24 -20.60 -22.82
CA VAL A 23 9.99 -21.34 -21.56
C VAL A 23 10.29 -20.46 -20.35
N LEU A 24 11.43 -19.76 -20.36
CA LEU A 24 11.80 -18.86 -19.28
C LEU A 24 10.79 -17.71 -19.12
N ALA A 25 10.30 -17.14 -20.22
CA ALA A 25 9.27 -16.09 -20.17
C ALA A 25 7.96 -16.58 -19.54
N ILE A 26 7.54 -17.82 -19.84
CA ILE A 26 6.37 -18.45 -19.23
C ILE A 26 6.58 -18.67 -17.72
N LEU A 27 7.76 -19.16 -17.31
CA LEU A 27 8.11 -19.37 -15.90
C LEU A 27 8.19 -18.05 -15.12
N ILE A 28 8.77 -17.00 -15.72
CA ILE A 28 8.80 -15.67 -15.10
C ILE A 28 7.38 -15.13 -14.96
N ALA A 29 6.54 -15.23 -15.99
CA ALA A 29 5.16 -14.75 -15.93
C ALA A 29 4.32 -15.50 -14.89
N SER A 30 4.53 -16.81 -14.73
CA SER A 30 3.84 -17.59 -13.69
C SER A 30 4.32 -17.25 -12.28
N ALA A 31 5.63 -17.02 -12.09
CA ALA A 31 6.18 -16.55 -10.82
C ALA A 31 5.66 -15.16 -10.45
N VAL A 32 5.64 -14.22 -11.41
CA VAL A 32 5.07 -12.88 -11.21
C VAL A 32 3.58 -12.97 -10.88
N TYR A 33 2.82 -13.82 -11.58
CA TYR A 33 1.41 -14.04 -11.29
C TYR A 33 1.19 -14.55 -9.85
N ALA A 34 1.98 -15.52 -9.38
CA ALA A 34 1.92 -16.02 -8.01
C ALA A 34 2.22 -14.92 -6.98
N LEU A 35 3.25 -14.10 -7.22
CA LEU A 35 3.59 -12.97 -6.36
C LEU A 35 2.48 -11.91 -6.32
N CYS A 36 1.84 -11.65 -7.46
CA CYS A 36 0.72 -10.73 -7.54
C CYS A 36 -0.51 -11.26 -6.79
N ILE A 37 -0.81 -12.56 -6.84
CA ILE A 37 -1.88 -13.17 -6.01
C ILE A 37 -1.59 -12.99 -4.52
N ILE A 38 -0.37 -13.32 -4.08
CA ILE A 38 0.02 -13.19 -2.67
C ILE A 38 -0.11 -11.73 -2.21
N SER A 39 0.31 -10.79 -3.05
CA SER A 39 0.20 -9.35 -2.78
C SER A 39 -1.25 -8.85 -2.81
N ALA A 40 -2.08 -9.37 -3.70
CA ALA A 40 -3.51 -9.07 -3.77
C ALA A 40 -4.25 -9.54 -2.51
N HIS A 41 -3.94 -10.74 -2.00
CA HIS A 41 -4.50 -11.22 -0.74
C HIS A 41 -4.12 -10.37 0.47
N ARG A 42 -2.92 -9.74 0.46
CA ARG A 42 -2.48 -8.83 1.52
C ARG A 42 -3.12 -7.44 1.43
N THR A 43 -3.58 -7.04 0.25
CA THR A 43 -4.24 -5.75 0.04
C THR A 43 -5.74 -5.92 0.18
N ASN A 44 -6.25 -5.78 1.41
CA ASN A 44 -7.69 -5.76 1.68
C ASN A 44 -8.40 -4.75 0.76
N ALA A 45 -9.50 -5.18 0.13
CA ALA A 45 -10.35 -4.35 -0.75
C ALA A 45 -11.12 -3.23 0.00
N GLN A 46 -10.80 -3.03 1.28
CA GLN A 46 -11.33 -1.93 2.07
C GLN A 46 -10.51 -0.67 1.76
N PHE A 47 -11.09 0.20 0.94
CA PHE A 47 -10.53 1.51 0.60
C PHE A 47 -10.84 2.59 1.64
N SER A 48 -11.40 2.22 2.79
CA SER A 48 -11.62 3.12 3.93
C SER A 48 -10.35 3.25 4.78
N LEU A 49 -10.33 4.26 5.64
CA LEU A 49 -9.35 4.30 6.73
C LEU A 49 -9.58 3.09 7.64
N GLY A 50 -8.49 2.48 8.11
CA GLY A 50 -8.58 1.52 9.20
C GLY A 50 -8.90 2.25 10.51
N ARG A 51 -9.50 1.58 11.50
CA ARG A 51 -9.82 2.19 12.81
C ARG A 51 -8.63 2.89 13.46
N LEU A 52 -7.43 2.32 13.30
CA LEU A 52 -6.19 2.91 13.81
C LEU A 52 -5.82 4.21 13.08
N GLU A 53 -5.97 4.26 11.76
CA GLU A 53 -5.66 5.44 10.97
C GLU A 53 -6.69 6.55 11.18
N GLU A 54 -7.95 6.16 11.40
CA GLU A 54 -9.04 7.06 11.77
C GLU A 54 -8.76 7.71 13.12
N PHE A 55 -8.42 6.93 14.14
CA PHE A 55 -8.02 7.43 15.45
C PHE A 55 -6.77 8.33 15.38
N GLU A 56 -5.74 7.92 14.64
CA GLU A 56 -4.54 8.74 14.45
C GLU A 56 -4.83 10.05 13.71
N LEU A 57 -5.75 10.03 12.74
CA LEU A 57 -6.18 11.21 12.01
C LEU A 57 -6.96 12.17 12.91
N GLU A 58 -7.92 11.68 13.69
CA GLU A 58 -8.70 12.48 14.65
C GLU A 58 -7.77 13.12 15.70
N ARG A 59 -6.87 12.32 16.29
CA ARG A 59 -5.87 12.81 17.24
C ARG A 59 -4.97 13.88 16.62
N ALA A 60 -4.47 13.65 15.39
CA ALA A 60 -3.61 14.61 14.71
C ALA A 60 -4.33 15.93 14.43
N ILE A 61 -5.61 15.88 14.04
CA ILE A 61 -6.44 17.07 13.82
C ILE A 61 -6.61 17.85 15.14
N LEU A 62 -6.93 17.16 16.24
CA LEU A 62 -7.11 17.78 17.55
C LEU A 62 -5.83 18.44 18.07
N LEU A 63 -4.68 17.75 17.96
CA LEU A 63 -3.37 18.32 18.34
C LEU A 63 -2.99 19.51 17.47
N TYR A 64 -3.35 19.47 16.18
CA TYR A 64 -3.10 20.56 15.25
C TYR A 64 -3.95 21.78 15.57
N GLN A 65 -5.22 21.59 15.93
CA GLN A 65 -6.09 22.66 16.44
C GLN A 65 -5.53 23.28 17.72
N LYS A 66 -5.14 22.47 18.72
CA LYS A 66 -4.53 22.97 19.96
C LYS A 66 -3.26 23.78 19.72
N ALA A 67 -2.41 23.35 18.78
CA ALA A 67 -1.21 24.09 18.40
C ALA A 67 -1.55 25.45 17.75
N LEU A 68 -2.58 25.49 16.90
CA LEU A 68 -3.08 26.72 16.30
C LEU A 68 -3.67 27.67 17.34
N ASP A 69 -4.49 27.17 18.26
CA ASP A 69 -5.10 27.98 19.33
C ASP A 69 -4.00 28.59 20.23
N ARG A 70 -2.97 27.80 20.58
CA ARG A 70 -1.82 28.30 21.35
C ARG A 70 -1.04 29.38 20.61
N LEU A 71 -0.82 29.20 19.30
CA LEU A 71 -0.19 30.23 18.45
C LEU A 71 -1.04 31.52 18.42
N GLN A 72 -2.35 31.39 18.28
CA GLN A 72 -3.26 32.54 18.30
C GLN A 72 -3.26 33.24 19.66
N HIS A 73 -3.24 32.50 20.77
CA HIS A 73 -3.16 33.07 22.12
C HIS A 73 -1.90 33.93 22.31
N ILE A 74 -0.72 33.42 21.95
CA ILE A 74 0.56 34.17 22.04
C ILE A 74 0.50 35.44 21.17
N LEU A 75 -0.10 35.36 19.99
CA LEU A 75 -0.28 36.51 19.10
C LEU A 75 -1.25 37.54 19.71
N HIS A 76 -2.32 37.08 20.36
CA HIS A 76 -3.33 37.93 20.98
C HIS A 76 -2.82 38.64 22.25
N GLU A 77 -2.03 37.97 23.09
CA GLU A 77 -1.31 38.60 24.22
C GLU A 77 -0.46 39.79 23.74
N GLY A 78 0.18 39.67 22.56
CA GLY A 78 0.94 40.76 21.95
C GLY A 78 0.11 41.94 21.45
N GLN A 79 -1.21 41.82 21.38
CA GLN A 79 -2.13 42.83 20.87
C GLN A 79 -2.93 43.57 21.96
N GLN A 80 -3.14 42.99 23.14
CA GLN A 80 -4.03 43.53 24.18
C GLN A 80 -3.54 44.80 24.90
N ILE A 81 -2.34 45.32 24.59
CA ILE A 81 -1.84 46.54 25.25
C ILE A 81 -2.49 47.82 24.68
N GLN A 82 -3.28 48.49 25.52
CA GLN A 82 -3.67 49.89 25.36
C GLN A 82 -2.51 50.82 25.73
N ALA A 83 -1.54 50.99 24.84
CA ALA A 83 -0.44 51.96 25.01
C ALA A 83 -0.09 52.64 23.68
N GLY A 84 0.73 53.71 23.74
CA GLY A 84 1.25 54.39 22.55
C GLY A 84 2.05 53.47 21.62
N LEU A 85 2.21 53.86 20.35
CA LEU A 85 2.83 53.07 19.28
C LEU A 85 4.20 52.48 19.68
N LEU A 86 5.05 53.26 20.33
CA LEU A 86 6.40 52.88 20.76
C LEU A 86 6.38 51.84 21.90
N ALA A 87 5.44 51.95 22.84
CA ALA A 87 5.26 51.00 23.94
C ALA A 87 4.74 49.65 23.42
N ARG A 88 3.78 49.67 22.49
CA ARG A 88 3.31 48.46 21.79
C ARG A 88 4.44 47.77 21.02
N TYR A 89 5.28 48.52 20.31
CA TYR A 89 6.41 47.95 19.58
C TYR A 89 7.42 47.27 20.51
N ARG A 90 7.82 47.93 21.61
CA ARG A 90 8.77 47.36 22.59
C ARG A 90 8.21 46.11 23.25
N TYR A 91 6.93 46.12 23.64
CA TYR A 91 6.27 44.99 24.26
C TYR A 91 6.15 43.78 23.31
N ARG A 92 5.73 44.00 22.06
CA ARG A 92 5.72 42.94 21.04
C ARG A 92 7.11 42.33 20.81
N LYS A 93 8.16 43.16 20.80
CA LYS A 93 9.54 42.69 20.69
C LYS A 93 9.97 41.87 21.91
N GLN A 94 9.50 42.21 23.11
CA GLN A 94 9.76 41.47 24.34
C GLN A 94 9.03 40.12 24.38
N ILE A 95 7.73 40.08 24.04
CA ILE A 95 6.96 38.84 23.89
C ILE A 95 7.59 37.95 22.82
N GLY A 96 7.94 38.51 21.67
CA GLY A 96 8.58 37.77 20.59
C GLY A 96 9.91 37.13 21.01
N ARG A 97 10.67 37.77 21.92
CA ARG A 97 11.88 37.18 22.52
C ARG A 97 11.55 36.14 23.58
N LYS A 98 10.55 36.40 24.45
CA LYS A 98 10.12 35.51 25.54
C LYS A 98 9.65 34.15 25.00
N PHE A 99 8.89 34.17 23.90
CA PHE A 99 8.31 32.97 23.30
C PHE A 99 9.00 32.54 22.00
N ALA A 100 10.21 33.03 21.71
CA ALA A 100 10.89 32.74 20.44
C ALA A 100 11.07 31.23 20.20
N ALA A 101 11.55 30.51 21.23
CA ALA A 101 11.74 29.07 21.18
C ALA A 101 10.40 28.33 21.08
N GLU A 102 9.42 28.67 21.92
CA GLU A 102 8.08 28.06 21.90
C GLU A 102 7.38 28.26 20.54
N LEU A 103 7.45 29.46 19.95
CA LEU A 103 6.89 29.76 18.63
C LEU A 103 7.56 28.93 17.52
N HIS A 104 8.88 28.73 17.61
CA HIS A 104 9.60 27.89 16.66
C HIS A 104 9.14 26.43 16.77
N ASP A 105 9.08 25.89 17.99
CA ASP A 105 8.63 24.52 18.26
C ASP A 105 7.19 24.29 17.80
N LEU A 106 6.27 25.22 18.13
CA LEU A 106 4.87 25.15 17.72
C LEU A 106 4.71 25.13 16.19
N ARG A 107 5.47 25.96 15.47
CA ARG A 107 5.43 25.99 13.99
C ARG A 107 5.99 24.70 13.39
N SER A 108 7.10 24.21 13.90
CA SER A 108 7.70 22.94 13.48
C SER A 108 6.75 21.77 13.72
N TYR A 109 6.10 21.75 14.88
CA TYR A 109 5.10 20.75 15.25
C TYR A 109 3.84 20.83 14.37
N GLN A 110 3.34 22.04 14.11
CA GLN A 110 2.23 22.28 13.19
C GLN A 110 2.56 21.74 11.79
N ALA A 111 3.75 22.02 11.25
CA ALA A 111 4.18 21.51 9.95
C ALA A 111 4.26 19.97 9.94
N HIS A 112 4.76 19.37 11.02
CA HIS A 112 4.80 17.91 11.17
C HIS A 112 3.38 17.30 11.18
N LEU A 113 2.49 17.81 12.02
CA LEU A 113 1.09 17.36 12.10
C LEU A 113 0.34 17.54 10.78
N ARG A 114 0.53 18.68 10.10
CA ARG A 114 -0.02 18.91 8.75
C ARG A 114 0.42 17.81 7.79
N SER A 115 1.71 17.49 7.77
CA SER A 115 2.25 16.44 6.92
C SER A 115 1.68 15.06 7.26
N MET A 116 1.47 14.77 8.54
CA MET A 116 0.90 13.52 9.03
C MET A 116 -0.58 13.38 8.63
N ILE A 117 -1.37 14.44 8.80
CA ILE A 117 -2.78 14.50 8.38
C ILE A 117 -2.88 14.27 6.87
N VAL A 118 -2.08 14.98 6.06
CA VAL A 118 -2.07 14.82 4.59
C VAL A 118 -1.70 13.39 4.21
N ARG A 119 -0.67 12.82 4.86
CA ARG A 119 -0.22 11.44 4.61
C ARG A 119 -1.33 10.43 4.92
N LEU A 120 -1.93 10.49 6.11
CA LEU A 120 -3.00 9.60 6.53
C LEU A 120 -4.21 9.69 5.59
N ARG A 121 -4.63 10.92 5.24
CA ARG A 121 -5.76 11.13 4.31
C ARG A 121 -5.47 10.64 2.89
N SER A 122 -4.20 10.62 2.48
CA SER A 122 -3.78 10.10 1.18
C SER A 122 -3.67 8.57 1.13
N GLY A 123 -3.58 7.90 2.28
CA GLY A 123 -3.42 6.44 2.39
C GLY A 123 -4.48 5.63 1.62
N PRO A 124 -5.78 5.91 1.79
CA PRO A 124 -6.86 5.29 1.01
C PRO A 124 -6.68 5.37 -0.51
N VAL A 125 -6.23 6.52 -1.03
CA VAL A 125 -5.99 6.73 -2.46
C VAL A 125 -4.82 5.88 -2.94
N GLN A 126 -3.75 5.78 -2.14
CA GLN A 126 -2.59 4.94 -2.46
C GLN A 126 -2.97 3.46 -2.49
N ARG A 127 -3.71 2.97 -1.49
CA ARG A 127 -4.24 1.59 -1.46
C ARG A 127 -5.09 1.26 -2.67
N PHE A 128 -6.00 2.16 -3.04
CA PHE A 128 -6.83 1.99 -4.23
C PHE A 128 -6.00 1.86 -5.51
N LYS A 129 -4.97 2.72 -5.69
CA LYS A 129 -4.07 2.62 -6.84
C LYS A 129 -3.29 1.30 -6.84
N SER A 130 -2.73 0.90 -5.71
CA SER A 130 -1.98 -0.36 -5.59
C SER A 130 -2.86 -1.58 -5.88
N TRP A 131 -4.06 -1.63 -5.30
CA TRP A 131 -5.04 -2.68 -5.58
C TRP A 131 -5.41 -2.72 -7.08
N LEU A 132 -5.69 -1.57 -7.69
CA LEU A 132 -6.02 -1.48 -9.11
C LEU A 132 -4.89 -2.01 -9.99
N HIS A 133 -3.64 -1.70 -9.65
CA HIS A 133 -2.46 -2.22 -10.35
C HIS A 133 -2.35 -3.73 -10.21
N LEU A 134 -2.49 -4.26 -8.99
CA LEU A 134 -2.39 -5.70 -8.71
C LEU A 134 -3.50 -6.50 -9.39
N ASP A 135 -4.76 -6.07 -9.31
CA ASP A 135 -5.88 -6.75 -9.98
C ASP A 135 -5.70 -6.75 -11.51
N SER A 136 -5.29 -5.60 -12.07
CA SER A 136 -5.06 -5.48 -13.50
C SER A 136 -3.89 -6.35 -13.98
N ALA A 137 -2.81 -6.43 -13.20
CA ALA A 137 -1.65 -7.26 -13.51
C ALA A 137 -1.96 -8.76 -13.41
N CYS A 138 -2.62 -9.21 -12.33
CA CYS A 138 -3.07 -10.59 -12.17
C CYS A 138 -3.98 -11.02 -13.33
N PHE A 139 -4.96 -10.19 -13.67
CA PHE A 139 -5.90 -10.47 -14.76
C PHE A 139 -5.16 -10.59 -16.09
N ALA A 140 -4.27 -9.64 -16.39
CA ALA A 140 -3.51 -9.63 -17.64
C ALA A 140 -2.61 -10.87 -17.76
N LEU A 141 -1.83 -11.19 -16.72
CA LEU A 141 -0.92 -12.33 -16.71
C LEU A 141 -1.66 -13.66 -16.80
N SER A 142 -2.74 -13.85 -16.02
CA SER A 142 -3.55 -15.06 -16.07
C SER A 142 -4.12 -15.30 -17.47
N ARG A 143 -4.73 -14.27 -18.07
CA ARG A 143 -5.38 -14.38 -19.39
C ARG A 143 -4.36 -14.55 -20.51
N SER A 144 -3.25 -13.81 -20.45
CA SER A 144 -2.14 -13.91 -21.40
C SER A 144 -1.51 -15.30 -21.37
N LEU A 145 -1.29 -15.86 -20.18
CA LEU A 145 -0.78 -17.23 -20.01
C LEU A 145 -1.76 -18.28 -20.55
N THR A 146 -3.06 -18.15 -20.27
CA THR A 146 -4.06 -19.09 -20.82
C THR A 146 -4.15 -19.02 -22.34
N LEU A 147 -4.04 -17.83 -22.93
CA LEU A 147 -4.02 -17.66 -24.39
C LEU A 147 -2.76 -18.26 -25.00
N CYS A 148 -1.60 -18.03 -24.38
CA CYS A 148 -0.32 -18.60 -24.79
C CYS A 148 -0.36 -20.14 -24.77
N LEU A 149 -0.80 -20.75 -23.67
CA LEU A 149 -0.93 -22.21 -23.56
C LEU A 149 -1.94 -22.79 -24.56
N LEU A 150 -3.07 -22.11 -24.79
CA LEU A 150 -4.06 -22.56 -25.76
C LEU A 150 -3.51 -22.49 -27.20
N VAL A 151 -2.86 -21.39 -27.59
CA VAL A 151 -2.30 -21.22 -28.93
C VAL A 151 -1.15 -22.20 -29.17
N LEU A 152 -0.25 -22.37 -28.20
CA LEU A 152 0.83 -23.36 -28.27
C LEU A 152 0.28 -24.79 -28.38
N GLY A 153 -0.75 -25.12 -27.59
CA GLY A 153 -1.42 -26.42 -27.66
C GLY A 153 -2.07 -26.68 -29.02
N MET A 154 -2.80 -25.69 -29.56
CA MET A 154 -3.42 -25.79 -30.89
C MET A 154 -2.38 -25.94 -31.99
N LEU A 155 -1.28 -25.16 -31.95
CA LEU A 155 -0.18 -25.28 -32.90
C LEU A 155 0.50 -26.65 -32.83
N GLY A 156 0.72 -27.18 -31.62
CA GLY A 156 1.28 -28.52 -31.41
C GLY A 156 0.40 -29.63 -31.98
N VAL A 157 -0.92 -29.54 -31.79
CA VAL A 157 -1.89 -30.46 -32.41
C VAL A 157 -1.86 -30.35 -33.94
N CYS A 158 -1.86 -29.14 -34.48
CA CYS A 158 -1.78 -28.93 -35.93
C CYS A 158 -0.47 -29.49 -36.53
N SER A 159 0.68 -29.28 -35.89
CA SER A 159 1.95 -29.85 -36.36
C SER A 159 1.97 -31.37 -36.29
N TYR A 160 1.39 -31.95 -35.23
CA TYR A 160 1.29 -33.40 -35.07
C TYR A 160 0.40 -34.04 -36.15
N LEU A 161 -0.75 -33.42 -36.44
CA LEU A 161 -1.65 -33.88 -37.51
C LEU A 161 -1.02 -33.72 -38.90
N ALA A 162 -0.21 -32.69 -39.12
CA ALA A 162 0.46 -32.45 -40.40
C ALA A 162 1.59 -33.46 -40.70
N ASP A 163 2.22 -34.03 -39.67
CA ASP A 163 3.32 -34.99 -39.80
C ASP A 163 2.83 -36.44 -40.00
N GLN A 164 1.56 -36.72 -39.68
CA GLN A 164 0.95 -38.04 -39.85
C GLN A 164 -0.35 -37.93 -40.68
N PRO A 165 -0.25 -37.80 -42.03
CA PRO A 165 -1.42 -37.60 -42.89
C PRO A 165 -2.44 -38.77 -42.88
N ASP A 166 -2.02 -39.99 -42.53
CA ASP A 166 -2.86 -41.21 -42.52
C ASP A 166 -3.43 -41.57 -41.12
N LEU A 167 -3.24 -40.71 -40.10
CA LEU A 167 -3.53 -41.03 -38.70
C LEU A 167 -5.03 -41.27 -38.40
N LEU A 168 -5.94 -40.63 -39.15
CA LEU A 168 -7.39 -40.76 -38.94
C LEU A 168 -7.93 -42.15 -39.34
N GLY A 169 -7.19 -42.94 -40.13
CA GLY A 169 -7.64 -44.25 -40.62
C GLY A 169 -7.02 -45.46 -39.91
N GLN A 170 -5.77 -45.37 -39.47
CA GLN A 170 -4.99 -46.57 -39.11
C GLN A 170 -4.89 -46.86 -37.59
N ARG A 171 -4.89 -45.84 -36.73
CA ARG A 171 -4.62 -46.02 -35.28
C ARG A 171 -5.83 -46.31 -34.40
N VAL A 172 -7.06 -46.16 -34.89
CA VAL A 172 -8.26 -46.70 -34.21
C VAL A 172 -8.19 -48.23 -34.13
N PHE A 173 -7.39 -48.87 -35.00
CA PHE A 173 -7.28 -50.33 -35.10
C PHE A 173 -6.20 -50.96 -34.21
N GLU A 174 -5.19 -50.23 -33.77
CA GLU A 174 -4.01 -50.80 -33.08
C GLU A 174 -3.92 -50.53 -31.57
N GLY A 175 -4.88 -49.80 -30.98
CA GLY A 175 -5.00 -49.71 -29.52
C GLY A 175 -3.83 -49.04 -28.80
N GLU A 176 -3.14 -48.10 -29.45
CA GLU A 176 -2.09 -47.31 -28.80
C GLU A 176 -2.68 -46.43 -27.68
N THR A 177 -2.10 -46.53 -26.50
CA THR A 177 -2.55 -45.83 -25.31
C THR A 177 -2.15 -44.35 -25.36
N ILE A 178 -3.03 -43.48 -24.86
CA ILE A 178 -2.83 -42.01 -24.75
C ILE A 178 -1.47 -41.66 -24.12
N THR A 179 -0.96 -42.53 -23.25
CA THR A 179 0.36 -42.40 -22.59
C THR A 179 1.55 -42.47 -23.54
N ALA A 180 1.51 -43.28 -24.60
CA ALA A 180 2.60 -43.37 -25.57
C ALA A 180 2.68 -42.12 -26.46
N ALA A 181 1.52 -41.60 -26.86
CA ALA A 181 1.41 -40.33 -27.60
C ALA A 181 1.89 -39.14 -26.76
N LEU A 182 1.55 -39.10 -25.46
CA LEU A 182 2.05 -38.09 -24.53
C LEU A 182 3.56 -38.21 -24.30
N ALA A 183 4.11 -39.43 -24.25
CA ALA A 183 5.55 -39.65 -24.11
C ALA A 183 6.34 -39.15 -25.33
N THR A 184 5.84 -39.33 -26.55
CA THR A 184 6.45 -38.77 -27.77
C THR A 184 6.37 -37.25 -27.85
N TRP A 185 5.36 -36.63 -27.24
CA TRP A 185 5.26 -35.17 -27.12
C TRP A 185 6.25 -34.58 -26.11
N PHE A 186 6.54 -35.31 -25.01
CA PHE A 186 7.52 -34.89 -24.00
C PHE A 186 8.96 -35.30 -24.32
N ALA A 187 9.15 -36.30 -25.18
CA ALA A 187 10.46 -36.68 -25.71
C ALA A 187 10.92 -35.59 -26.69
N TRP A 188 11.73 -34.65 -26.19
CA TRP A 188 12.34 -33.54 -26.92
C TRP A 188 12.83 -33.98 -28.31
N PRO A 189 12.07 -33.74 -29.40
CA PRO A 189 12.50 -34.13 -30.73
C PRO A 189 13.73 -33.31 -31.10
N PRO A 190 14.64 -33.81 -31.96
CA PRO A 190 15.66 -32.95 -32.54
C PRO A 190 14.95 -31.73 -33.15
N ALA A 191 15.41 -30.53 -32.80
CA ALA A 191 14.71 -29.28 -33.07
C ALA A 191 14.59 -29.04 -34.58
N ASP A 192 13.50 -29.51 -35.18
CA ASP A 192 13.12 -29.16 -36.53
C ASP A 192 12.77 -27.66 -36.59
N GLY A 193 13.12 -26.99 -37.69
CA GLY A 193 12.89 -25.54 -37.88
C GLY A 193 11.42 -25.10 -37.69
N ARG A 194 10.47 -26.04 -37.72
CA ARG A 194 9.04 -25.79 -37.44
C ARG A 194 8.73 -25.60 -35.94
N MET A 195 9.54 -26.13 -35.02
CA MET A 195 9.39 -25.91 -33.57
C MET A 195 9.86 -24.51 -33.12
N LEU A 196 10.71 -23.87 -33.93
CA LEU A 196 11.19 -22.50 -33.76
C LEU A 196 10.04 -21.49 -33.92
N ASP A 197 9.22 -21.68 -34.96
CA ASP A 197 8.07 -20.82 -35.24
C ASP A 197 7.02 -20.93 -34.13
N THR A 198 6.74 -22.15 -33.64
CA THR A 198 5.69 -22.37 -32.64
C THR A 198 6.08 -21.84 -31.25
N SER A 199 7.31 -22.08 -30.80
CA SER A 199 7.74 -21.65 -29.46
C SER A 199 7.93 -20.12 -29.36
N SER A 200 8.53 -19.49 -30.36
CA SER A 200 8.72 -18.03 -30.41
C SER A 200 7.39 -17.27 -30.46
N LEU A 201 6.37 -17.82 -31.12
CA LEU A 201 5.01 -17.25 -31.14
C LEU A 201 4.39 -17.15 -29.74
N GLY A 202 4.65 -18.11 -28.84
CA GLY A 202 4.16 -18.08 -27.47
C GLY A 202 4.71 -16.89 -26.67
N GLY A 203 6.01 -16.62 -26.80
CA GLY A 203 6.68 -15.48 -26.16
C GLY A 203 6.18 -14.13 -26.70
N VAL A 204 6.03 -14.01 -28.02
CA VAL A 204 5.49 -12.80 -28.66
C VAL A 204 4.04 -12.55 -28.24
N LEU A 205 3.21 -13.60 -28.23
CA LEU A 205 1.82 -13.49 -27.81
C LEU A 205 1.71 -13.04 -26.35
N LEU A 206 2.54 -13.60 -25.46
CA LEU A 206 2.60 -13.19 -24.06
C LEU A 206 3.01 -11.71 -23.92
N ALA A 207 4.02 -11.27 -24.69
CA ALA A 207 4.51 -9.89 -24.67
C ALA A 207 3.50 -8.87 -25.19
N VAL A 208 2.68 -9.23 -26.17
CA VAL A 208 1.66 -8.35 -26.77
C VAL A 208 0.34 -8.39 -26.00
N ALA A 209 -0.14 -9.57 -25.62
CA ALA A 209 -1.44 -9.71 -24.95
C ALA A 209 -1.44 -9.10 -23.54
N THR A 210 -0.33 -9.22 -22.79
CA THR A 210 -0.24 -8.70 -21.42
C THR A 210 -0.50 -7.19 -21.30
N PRO A 211 0.18 -6.29 -22.03
CA PRO A 211 -0.09 -4.84 -21.93
C PRO A 211 -1.49 -4.44 -22.43
N ILE A 212 -2.00 -5.12 -23.46
CA ILE A 212 -3.36 -4.88 -23.98
C ILE A 212 -4.40 -5.24 -22.93
N LEU A 213 -4.34 -6.45 -22.38
CA LEU A 213 -5.28 -6.93 -21.37
C LEU A 213 -5.18 -6.12 -20.07
N TYR A 214 -3.96 -5.71 -19.69
CA TYR A 214 -3.73 -4.83 -18.55
C TYR A 214 -4.39 -3.47 -18.73
N SER A 215 -4.17 -2.81 -19.87
CA SER A 215 -4.76 -1.49 -20.15
C SER A 215 -6.29 -1.55 -20.21
N TYR A 216 -6.85 -2.59 -20.84
CA TYR A 216 -8.29 -2.84 -20.88
C TYR A 216 -8.88 -3.02 -19.48
N ARG A 217 -8.29 -3.92 -18.67
CA ARG A 217 -8.77 -4.20 -17.31
C ARG A 217 -8.68 -2.95 -16.43
N ARG A 218 -7.56 -2.24 -16.50
CA ARG A 218 -7.33 -1.01 -15.75
C ARG A 218 -8.32 0.09 -16.12
N ALA A 219 -8.60 0.28 -17.41
CA ALA A 219 -9.60 1.24 -17.89
C ALA A 219 -11.01 0.87 -17.40
N LYS A 220 -11.40 -0.40 -17.52
CA LYS A 220 -12.70 -0.90 -17.06
C LYS A 220 -12.90 -0.68 -15.55
N LEU A 221 -11.92 -1.04 -14.71
CA LEU A 221 -11.99 -0.84 -13.27
C LEU A 221 -12.01 0.65 -12.89
N HIS A 222 -11.23 1.50 -13.58
CA HIS A 222 -11.28 2.94 -13.37
C HIS A 222 -12.66 3.53 -13.69
N LEU A 223 -13.34 3.02 -14.72
CA LEU A 223 -14.70 3.44 -15.08
C LEU A 223 -15.70 2.98 -14.00
N MET A 224 -15.64 1.72 -13.57
CA MET A 224 -16.54 1.17 -12.54
C MET A 224 -16.41 1.89 -11.20
N HIS A 225 -15.19 2.20 -10.76
CA HIS A 225 -14.93 2.83 -9.45
C HIS A 225 -14.70 4.35 -9.54
N ARG A 226 -15.07 4.99 -10.65
CA ARG A 226 -14.78 6.41 -10.90
C ARG A 226 -15.31 7.33 -9.80
N GLN A 227 -16.52 7.08 -9.32
CA GLN A 227 -17.15 7.87 -8.26
C GLN A 227 -16.43 7.71 -6.91
N GLN A 228 -16.13 6.47 -6.52
CA GLN A 228 -15.39 6.17 -5.30
C GLN A 228 -14.00 6.80 -5.31
N PHE A 229 -13.26 6.66 -6.42
CA PHE A 229 -11.95 7.28 -6.57
C PHE A 229 -11.99 8.81 -6.50
N ARG A 230 -13.04 9.44 -7.06
CA ARG A 230 -13.27 10.88 -6.91
C ARG A 230 -13.54 11.26 -5.46
N ALA A 231 -14.34 10.49 -4.73
CA ALA A 231 -14.59 10.73 -3.32
C ALA A 231 -13.31 10.64 -2.48
N LEU A 232 -12.50 9.60 -2.68
CA LEU A 232 -11.20 9.44 -2.01
C LEU A 232 -10.23 10.58 -2.35
N LYS A 233 -10.20 11.04 -3.61
CA LYS A 233 -9.40 12.21 -3.99
C LYS A 233 -9.88 13.50 -3.31
N LYS A 234 -11.19 13.73 -3.23
CA LYS A 234 -11.76 14.88 -2.51
C LYS A 234 -11.40 14.83 -1.03
N PHE A 235 -11.49 13.64 -0.42
CA PHE A 235 -11.08 13.42 0.97
C PHE A 235 -9.59 13.74 1.18
N ALA A 236 -8.71 13.22 0.33
CA ALA A 236 -7.27 13.47 0.40
C ALA A 236 -6.88 14.93 0.13
N ALA A 237 -7.65 15.65 -0.70
CA ALA A 237 -7.37 17.03 -1.09
C ALA A 237 -7.91 18.09 -0.11
N ALA A 238 -8.69 17.69 0.91
CA ALA A 238 -9.19 18.65 1.89
C ALA A 238 -8.02 19.20 2.73
N ASP A 239 -7.88 20.52 2.74
CA ASP A 239 -6.81 21.21 3.46
C ASP A 239 -7.06 21.11 4.98
N PRO A 240 -6.10 20.64 5.80
CA PRO A 240 -6.24 20.61 7.25
C PRO A 240 -6.69 21.94 7.87
N ASP A 241 -6.22 23.07 7.34
CA ASP A 241 -6.61 24.40 7.84
C ASP A 241 -8.11 24.67 7.63
N ARG A 242 -8.66 24.25 6.49
CA ARG A 242 -10.08 24.45 6.18
C ARG A 242 -10.99 23.58 7.04
N LEU A 243 -10.53 22.39 7.44
CA LEU A 243 -11.32 21.48 8.27
C LEU A 243 -11.60 22.06 9.66
N ILE A 244 -10.66 22.84 10.20
CA ILE A 244 -10.77 23.44 11.53
C ILE A 244 -11.67 24.67 11.49
N HIS A 245 -11.51 25.51 10.47
CA HIS A 245 -12.33 26.72 10.31
C HIS A 245 -13.80 26.42 9.93
N GLN A 246 -14.12 25.19 9.51
CA GLN A 246 -15.49 24.75 9.20
C GLN A 246 -16.21 24.10 10.39
N ALA A 247 -15.53 23.83 11.50
CA ALA A 247 -16.19 23.42 12.73
C ALA A 247 -16.96 24.63 13.31
N PRO A 248 -18.27 24.53 13.61
CA PRO A 248 -19.00 25.61 14.27
C PRO A 248 -18.27 26.05 15.54
N PRO A 249 -18.32 27.33 15.92
CA PRO A 249 -17.73 27.82 17.17
C PRO A 249 -18.57 27.30 18.36
N LEU A 250 -18.43 26.01 18.68
CA LEU A 250 -19.07 25.35 19.80
C LEU A 250 -18.34 25.58 21.14
N ALA A 251 -17.32 26.46 21.16
CA ALA A 251 -16.48 26.68 22.34
C ALA A 251 -16.22 28.18 22.64
N ALA A 252 -17.11 29.10 22.23
CA ALA A 252 -16.96 30.53 22.54
C ALA A 252 -17.33 30.90 24.01
N GLY A 253 -17.15 30.00 24.98
CA GLY A 253 -17.61 30.26 26.35
C GLY A 253 -17.13 29.32 27.45
N MET A 254 -15.99 28.66 27.32
CA MET A 254 -15.40 27.96 28.47
C MET A 254 -14.28 28.79 29.10
N PRO A 255 -14.32 29.08 30.42
CA PRO A 255 -13.22 29.72 31.12
C PRO A 255 -11.97 28.82 31.07
N GLU A 256 -10.81 29.44 30.86
CA GLU A 256 -9.52 28.76 30.84
C GLU A 256 -9.14 28.28 32.23
N ASP A 257 -9.17 26.96 32.44
CA ASP A 257 -8.44 26.30 33.51
C ASP A 257 -7.20 25.58 32.93
N PRO A 258 -6.07 25.55 33.65
CA PRO A 258 -4.84 24.93 33.17
C PRO A 258 -4.99 23.41 33.02
N LEU A 259 -5.01 22.93 31.78
CA LEU A 259 -4.56 21.58 31.38
C LEU A 259 -5.18 20.36 32.08
N GLU A 260 -6.36 20.46 32.69
CA GLU A 260 -7.06 19.30 33.26
C GLU A 260 -8.34 18.92 32.49
N SER A 261 -8.36 17.67 32.04
CA SER A 261 -9.46 16.93 31.40
C SER A 261 -9.88 17.36 29.98
N ALA A 262 -9.40 16.59 28.99
CA ALA A 262 -9.97 16.55 27.64
C ALA A 262 -11.46 16.13 27.69
N PRO A 263 -12.32 16.66 26.80
CA PRO A 263 -13.74 16.33 26.79
C PRO A 263 -13.97 14.87 26.33
N ASP A 264 -15.04 14.26 26.82
CA ASP A 264 -15.46 12.86 26.64
C ASP A 264 -15.26 12.32 25.22
N ILE A 265 -14.12 11.66 25.02
CA ILE A 265 -13.78 10.82 23.86
C ILE A 265 -14.28 9.41 24.21
N PRO A 266 -14.90 8.65 23.27
CA PRO A 266 -15.43 7.32 23.53
C PRO A 266 -14.41 6.44 24.25
N ASP A 267 -14.70 6.20 25.54
CA ASP A 267 -13.92 5.52 26.58
C ASP A 267 -12.44 5.27 26.21
N GLU A 268 -11.61 6.32 26.30
CA GLU A 268 -10.14 6.25 26.23
C GLU A 268 -9.53 5.23 27.21
N ARG A 269 -10.31 4.71 28.17
CA ARG A 269 -9.90 3.74 29.18
C ARG A 269 -9.77 2.31 28.65
N SER A 270 -10.23 2.04 27.42
CA SER A 270 -10.17 0.70 26.85
C SER A 270 -8.80 0.38 26.26
N TRP A 271 -8.09 -0.61 26.82
CA TRP A 271 -6.74 -1.01 26.39
C TRP A 271 -6.58 -1.25 24.88
N PHE A 272 -7.60 -1.80 24.23
CA PHE A 272 -7.59 -2.09 22.80
C PHE A 272 -7.64 -0.81 21.95
N SER A 273 -8.27 0.27 22.46
CA SER A 273 -8.28 1.59 21.83
C SER A 273 -6.90 2.25 21.96
N ILE A 274 -6.32 2.21 23.16
CA ILE A 274 -4.98 2.78 23.44
C ILE A 274 -3.91 2.08 22.61
N LEU A 275 -3.94 0.74 22.49
CA LEU A 275 -2.98 -0.02 21.67
C LEU A 275 -3.33 -0.03 20.17
N GLY A 276 -4.53 0.41 19.78
CA GLY A 276 -4.98 0.44 18.38
C GLY A 276 -5.19 -0.95 17.77
N VAL A 277 -5.59 -1.92 18.58
CA VAL A 277 -5.82 -3.32 18.20
C VAL A 277 -7.29 -3.69 18.32
N ALA A 278 -7.73 -4.75 17.64
CA ALA A 278 -9.09 -5.27 17.82
C ALA A 278 -9.27 -5.82 19.24
N ARG A 279 -10.50 -5.82 19.77
CA ARG A 279 -10.82 -6.47 21.06
C ARG A 279 -10.45 -7.96 21.07
N SER A 280 -10.47 -8.59 19.90
CA SER A 280 -10.12 -9.99 19.66
C SER A 280 -8.66 -10.19 19.22
N ALA A 281 -7.79 -9.18 19.36
CA ALA A 281 -6.42 -9.26 18.90
C ALA A 281 -5.63 -10.35 19.67
N SER A 282 -4.76 -11.05 18.95
CA SER A 282 -3.91 -12.08 19.52
C SER A 282 -2.80 -11.48 20.39
N THR A 283 -2.22 -12.27 21.30
CA THR A 283 -1.11 -11.84 22.17
C THR A 283 0.07 -11.27 21.38
N ASP A 284 0.35 -11.82 20.20
CA ASP A 284 1.45 -11.38 19.36
C ASP A 284 1.17 -10.04 18.69
N GLU A 285 -0.07 -9.80 18.24
CA GLU A 285 -0.52 -8.51 17.70
C GLU A 285 -0.47 -7.42 18.77
N ILE A 286 -0.86 -7.73 20.01
CA ILE A 286 -0.80 -6.81 21.15
C ILE A 286 0.65 -6.41 21.45
N LYS A 287 1.57 -7.39 21.50
CA LYS A 287 3.01 -7.14 21.72
C LYS A 287 3.64 -6.33 20.60
N GLN A 288 3.27 -6.59 19.35
CA GLN A 288 3.76 -5.83 18.20
C GLN A 288 3.27 -4.38 18.24
N ALA A 289 1.98 -4.17 18.50
CA ALA A 289 1.39 -2.85 18.63
C ALA A 289 2.02 -2.05 19.78
N TYR A 290 2.22 -2.68 20.94
CA TYR A 290 2.92 -2.09 22.08
C TYR A 290 4.33 -1.62 21.71
N LYS A 291 5.16 -2.49 21.12
CA LYS A 291 6.54 -2.14 20.71
C LYS A 291 6.57 -1.00 19.70
N ALA A 292 5.63 -0.99 18.74
CA ALA A 292 5.52 0.09 17.77
C ALA A 292 5.18 1.43 18.44
N ARG A 293 4.22 1.44 19.37
CA ARG A 293 3.78 2.64 20.09
C ARG A 293 4.84 3.20 21.03
N VAL A 294 5.50 2.35 21.83
CA VAL A 294 6.60 2.78 22.70
C VAL A 294 7.75 3.37 21.86
N LYS A 295 8.09 2.76 20.72
CA LYS A 295 9.15 3.28 19.83
C LYS A 295 8.80 4.65 19.21
N GLN A 296 7.52 4.94 19.02
CA GLN A 296 7.05 6.23 18.49
C GLN A 296 7.00 7.31 19.58
N ASN A 297 6.68 6.94 20.82
CA ASN A 297 6.46 7.87 21.93
C ASN A 297 7.58 7.92 22.98
N HIS A 298 8.70 7.21 22.78
CA HIS A 298 9.75 7.10 23.79
C HIS A 298 10.35 8.47 24.15
N PRO A 299 10.52 8.79 25.46
CA PRO A 299 11.03 10.08 25.93
C PRO A 299 12.41 10.44 25.35
N ASP A 300 13.28 9.45 25.08
CA ASP A 300 14.58 9.71 24.41
C ASP A 300 14.46 10.35 23.03
N ARG A 301 13.35 10.16 22.30
CA ARG A 301 13.17 10.75 20.96
C ARG A 301 12.65 12.20 21.01
N VAL A 302 12.05 12.59 22.14
CA VAL A 302 11.62 13.96 22.43
C VAL A 302 12.54 14.64 23.43
N GLY A 303 13.68 14.03 23.76
CA GLY A 303 14.65 14.52 24.74
C GLY A 303 15.24 15.89 24.38
N GLU A 304 15.26 16.26 23.10
CA GLU A 304 15.72 17.57 22.62
C GLU A 304 14.60 18.64 22.56
N MET A 305 13.34 18.27 22.86
CA MET A 305 12.18 19.16 22.78
C MET A 305 11.85 19.82 24.14
N SER A 306 11.09 20.93 24.10
CA SER A 306 10.63 21.69 25.27
C SER A 306 10.00 20.81 26.38
N PRO A 307 10.14 21.16 27.67
CA PRO A 307 9.71 20.34 28.82
C PRO A 307 8.25 19.86 28.77
N LEU A 308 7.35 20.67 28.20
CA LEU A 308 5.93 20.30 27.98
C LEU A 308 5.78 19.04 27.10
N PHE A 309 6.71 18.79 26.17
CA PHE A 309 6.69 17.61 25.31
C PHE A 309 7.29 16.37 25.98
N ARG A 310 8.23 16.54 26.90
CA ARG A 310 8.73 15.43 27.73
C ARG A 310 7.62 14.93 28.65
N GLU A 311 6.90 15.86 29.29
CA GLU A 311 5.74 15.54 30.13
C GLU A 311 4.62 14.83 29.32
N LEU A 312 4.34 15.29 28.10
CA LEU A 312 3.36 14.63 27.23
C LEU A 312 3.82 13.23 26.79
N ALA A 313 5.09 13.06 26.40
CA ALA A 313 5.61 11.76 25.99
C ALA A 313 5.68 10.76 27.17
N GLU A 314 6.01 11.24 28.37
CA GLU A 314 5.98 10.45 29.60
C GLU A 314 4.56 10.03 29.96
N ALA A 315 3.60 10.96 29.92
CA ALA A 315 2.20 10.67 30.17
C ALA A 315 1.63 9.64 29.16
N GLU A 316 1.98 9.78 27.89
CA GLU A 316 1.55 8.88 26.82
C GLU A 316 2.21 7.50 26.90
N THR A 317 3.51 7.45 27.22
CA THR A 317 4.22 6.18 27.47
C THR A 317 3.62 5.44 28.65
N LYS A 318 3.24 6.17 29.71
CA LYS A 318 2.56 5.60 30.89
C LYS A 318 1.19 5.01 30.53
N LYS A 319 0.40 5.69 29.68
CA LYS A 319 -0.89 5.16 29.18
C LYS A 319 -0.70 3.89 28.33
N ILE A 320 0.31 3.87 27.46
CA ILE A 320 0.62 2.69 26.63
C ILE A 320 1.01 1.49 27.49
N ASN A 321 1.82 1.71 28.52
CA ASN A 321 2.23 0.68 29.47
C ASN A 321 1.01 0.14 30.25
N ALA A 322 0.16 1.02 30.77
CA ALA A 322 -1.06 0.63 31.48
C ALA A 322 -2.03 -0.17 30.60
N ALA A 323 -2.21 0.23 29.35
CA ALA A 323 -3.04 -0.50 28.39
C ALA A 323 -2.46 -1.89 28.07
N TYR A 324 -1.15 -2.00 27.92
CA TYR A 324 -0.49 -3.29 27.70
C TYR A 324 -0.65 -4.23 28.91
N GLU A 325 -0.51 -3.72 30.12
CA GLU A 325 -0.74 -4.50 31.34
C GLU A 325 -2.18 -5.02 31.43
N GLN A 326 -3.17 -4.15 31.15
CA GLN A 326 -4.58 -4.53 31.13
C GLN A 326 -4.91 -5.54 30.02
N ALA A 327 -4.28 -5.41 28.85
CA ALA A 327 -4.42 -6.37 27.76
C ALA A 327 -3.88 -7.76 28.14
N MET A 328 -2.71 -7.79 28.78
CA MET A 328 -2.04 -9.02 29.19
C MET A 328 -2.72 -9.70 30.40
N SER A 329 -3.36 -8.94 31.30
CA SER A 329 -4.11 -9.51 32.42
C SER A 329 -5.39 -10.20 31.96
N LEU A 330 -6.12 -9.61 31.01
CA LEU A 330 -7.32 -10.19 30.42
C LEU A 330 -7.06 -11.44 29.57
N GLN A 331 -5.84 -11.62 29.06
CA GLN A 331 -5.45 -12.84 28.34
C GLN A 331 -5.00 -13.98 29.25
N ARG A 332 -4.77 -13.70 30.54
CA ARG A 332 -4.35 -14.70 31.54
C ARG A 332 -5.51 -15.18 32.42
N ALA A 333 -6.65 -14.50 32.38
CA ALA A 333 -7.88 -14.84 33.10
C ALA A 333 -8.76 -15.79 32.27
#